data_AF-A0A7S2BX78-F1
#
_entry.id   AF-A0A7S2BX78-F1
#
_cell.length_a   1.000
_cell.length_b   1.000
_cell.length_c   1.000
_cell.angle_alpha   90.00
_cell.angle_beta   90.00
_cell.angle_gamma   90.00
#
_symmetry.space_group_name_H-M   'P 1'
#
loop_
_entity.id
_entity.type
_entity.pdbx_description
1 polymer ?
#
loop_
_entity_poly.entity_id
_entity_poly.type
_entity_poly.pdbx_seq_one_letter_code
_entity_poly.pdbx_strand_id
1 'polypeptide(L)'
;MAELFETKTKEAPKADLVDSLLMREKEKQQQEEDKERSQAALAAKRKELRAKGVEELKEALAARELKVEGNKDALVDALLEVQVQEQAAKARRQQLTKMPLEELKELLLANGLDAGKKKREDLVAAMLEHESRTAKQQEKREAAKREALAAKMQELGGKGSAELKDLCAAKELTSTGNKDALVGRLAECARQDGELDRVAAKLMRAARGRELHAMDKARLVELCEAAAIDPCVREVMVERIMTQEEADAVEEPAAKRAKH
;
A
#
# COMPACT_ATOMS: atom_id res chain seq x y z
N MET A 1 -24.09 -19.93 53.48
CA MET A 1 -23.90 -18.47 53.43
C MET A 1 -23.61 -18.10 51.99
N ALA A 2 -24.59 -17.49 51.36
CA ALA A 2 -24.56 -17.04 49.97
C ALA A 2 -24.00 -15.62 49.94
N GLU A 3 -23.01 -15.36 49.09
CA GLU A 3 -22.74 -14.02 48.60
C GLU A 3 -22.57 -14.11 47.07
N LEU A 4 -23.66 -13.75 46.40
CA LEU A 4 -23.76 -13.51 44.97
C LEU A 4 -23.02 -12.21 44.66
N PHE A 5 -21.96 -12.30 43.87
CA PHE A 5 -21.33 -11.13 43.25
C PHE A 5 -22.26 -10.63 42.14
N GLU A 6 -23.12 -9.65 42.46
CA GLU A 6 -23.89 -8.89 41.48
C GLU A 6 -22.94 -8.03 40.64
N THR A 7 -22.67 -8.48 39.41
CA THR A 7 -22.09 -7.62 38.37
C THR A 7 -23.16 -6.63 37.93
N LYS A 8 -23.10 -5.38 38.44
CA LYS A 8 -23.84 -4.25 37.87
C LYS A 8 -23.33 -3.99 36.46
N THR A 9 -24.08 -4.47 35.47
CA THR A 9 -24.01 -3.99 34.09
C THR A 9 -24.32 -2.50 34.09
N LYS A 10 -23.31 -1.67 33.84
CA LYS A 10 -23.49 -0.26 33.51
C LYS A 10 -24.30 -0.21 32.21
N GLU A 11 -25.57 0.17 32.31
CA GLU A 11 -26.37 0.52 31.15
C GLU A 11 -25.63 1.59 30.35
N ALA A 12 -25.30 1.27 29.10
CA ALA A 12 -24.87 2.28 28.15
C ALA A 12 -26.02 3.30 28.02
N PRO A 13 -25.74 4.62 28.03
CA PRO A 13 -26.77 5.59 27.75
C PRO A 13 -27.34 5.25 26.36
N LYS A 14 -28.65 5.02 26.29
CA LYS A 14 -29.41 4.98 25.04
C LYS A 14 -29.32 6.38 24.44
N ALA A 15 -28.20 6.68 23.78
CA ALA A 15 -28.15 7.75 22.80
C ALA A 15 -29.32 7.46 21.86
N ASP A 16 -30.24 8.41 21.76
CA ASP A 16 -31.49 8.22 21.05
C ASP A 16 -31.17 7.71 19.64
N LEU A 17 -31.79 6.61 19.22
CA LEU A 17 -31.49 5.97 17.94
C LEU A 17 -31.69 6.99 16.79
N VAL A 18 -32.61 7.92 16.99
CA VAL A 18 -32.90 9.06 16.12
C VAL A 18 -31.71 10.02 16.04
N ASP A 19 -31.12 10.42 17.17
CA ASP A 19 -29.95 11.31 17.20
C ASP A 19 -28.73 10.67 16.51
N SER A 20 -28.54 9.36 16.70
CA SER A 20 -27.47 8.60 16.04
C SER A 20 -27.67 8.51 14.52
N LEU A 21 -28.91 8.36 14.07
CA LEU A 21 -29.25 8.33 12.63
C LEU A 21 -29.06 9.71 11.98
N LEU A 22 -29.47 10.79 12.65
CA LEU A 22 -29.29 12.16 12.17
C LEU A 22 -27.81 12.54 12.06
N MET A 23 -26.98 12.13 13.02
CA MET A 23 -25.52 12.34 12.95
C MET A 23 -24.90 11.60 11.76
N ARG A 24 -25.28 10.34 11.53
CA ARG A 24 -24.78 9.54 10.39
C ARG A 24 -25.23 10.09 9.05
N GLU A 25 -26.45 10.60 8.96
CA GLU A 25 -26.97 11.24 7.75
C GLU A 25 -26.24 12.55 7.45
N LYS A 26 -25.97 13.37 8.47
CA LYS A 26 -25.18 14.59 8.35
C LYS A 26 -23.73 14.30 7.94
N GLU A 27 -23.10 13.28 8.51
CA GLU A 27 -21.77 12.82 8.08
C GLU A 27 -21.76 12.35 6.63
N LYS A 28 -22.79 11.61 6.20
CA LYS A 28 -22.91 11.16 4.82
C LYS A 28 -23.08 12.33 3.85
N GLN A 29 -23.93 13.30 4.18
CA GLN A 29 -24.11 14.52 3.38
C GLN A 29 -22.80 15.30 3.27
N GLN A 30 -22.11 15.51 4.39
CA GLN A 30 -20.84 16.22 4.39
C GLN A 30 -19.75 15.48 3.59
N GLN A 31 -19.72 14.15 3.65
CA GLN A 31 -18.83 13.34 2.82
C GLN A 31 -19.17 13.43 1.33
N GLU A 32 -20.45 13.47 0.96
CA GLU A 32 -20.89 13.63 -0.42
C GLU A 32 -20.51 15.03 -0.95
N GLU A 33 -20.74 16.08 -0.16
CA GLU A 33 -20.33 17.45 -0.50
C GLU A 33 -18.80 17.58 -0.66
N ASP A 34 -18.01 17.00 0.24
CA ASP A 34 -16.55 17.02 0.14
C ASP A 34 -16.05 16.23 -1.08
N LYS A 35 -16.71 15.12 -1.43
CA LYS A 35 -16.43 14.35 -2.65
C LYS A 35 -16.76 15.17 -3.90
N GLU A 36 -17.93 15.79 -3.95
CA GLU A 36 -18.32 16.63 -5.08
C GLU A 36 -17.38 17.83 -5.23
N ARG A 37 -17.02 18.48 -4.11
CA ARG A 37 -16.09 19.61 -4.12
C ARG A 37 -14.70 19.22 -4.58
N SER A 38 -14.18 18.07 -4.13
CA SER A 38 -12.88 17.57 -4.56
C SER A 38 -12.89 17.17 -6.03
N GLN A 39 -13.95 16.50 -6.51
CA GLN A 39 -14.11 16.16 -7.93
C GLN A 39 -14.22 17.41 -8.81
N ALA A 40 -15.00 18.40 -8.40
CA ALA A 40 -15.13 19.67 -9.11
C ALA A 40 -13.77 20.41 -9.19
N ALA A 41 -12.99 20.40 -8.11
CA ALA A 41 -11.65 20.98 -8.10
C ALA A 41 -10.68 20.25 -9.06
N LEU A 42 -10.74 18.91 -9.10
CA LEU A 42 -9.94 18.12 -10.05
C LEU A 42 -10.37 18.36 -11.50
N ALA A 43 -11.68 18.44 -11.76
CA ALA A 43 -12.22 18.73 -13.09
C ALA A 43 -11.83 20.15 -13.56
N ALA A 44 -11.89 21.14 -12.68
CA ALA A 44 -11.44 22.51 -12.97
C ALA A 44 -9.95 22.55 -13.33
N LYS A 45 -9.09 21.87 -12.55
CA LYS A 45 -7.66 21.76 -12.86
C LYS A 45 -7.40 21.03 -14.18
N ARG A 46 -8.13 19.94 -14.45
CA ARG A 46 -8.02 19.23 -15.73
C ARG A 46 -8.38 20.13 -16.91
N LYS A 47 -9.42 20.96 -16.77
CA LYS A 47 -9.81 21.94 -17.79
C LYS A 47 -8.74 23.01 -17.99
N GLU A 48 -8.15 23.52 -16.90
CA GLU A 48 -7.03 24.48 -16.96
C GLU A 48 -5.82 23.87 -17.67
N LEU A 49 -5.42 22.65 -17.32
CA LEU A 49 -4.31 21.96 -17.97
C LEU A 49 -4.61 21.65 -19.45
N ARG A 50 -5.84 21.29 -19.80
CA ARG A 50 -6.26 21.14 -21.21
C ARG A 50 -6.21 22.44 -22.00
N ALA A 51 -6.39 23.59 -21.35
CA ALA A 51 -6.29 24.89 -21.98
C ALA A 51 -4.83 25.27 -22.32
N LYS A 52 -3.84 24.69 -21.62
CA LYS A 52 -2.42 24.89 -21.90
C LYS A 52 -1.98 24.26 -23.22
N GLY A 53 -0.91 24.79 -23.79
CA GLY A 53 -0.27 24.25 -24.99
C GLY A 53 0.40 22.90 -24.74
N VAL A 54 0.55 22.06 -25.78
CA VAL A 54 1.26 20.77 -25.66
C VAL A 54 2.71 20.98 -25.24
N GLU A 55 3.37 22.02 -25.75
CA GLU A 55 4.75 22.36 -25.39
C GLU A 55 4.87 22.81 -23.92
N GLU A 56 3.95 23.64 -23.43
CA GLU A 56 3.91 24.04 -22.01
C GLU A 56 3.69 22.83 -21.07
N LEU A 57 2.86 21.87 -21.47
CA LEU A 57 2.63 20.63 -20.71
C LEU A 57 3.89 19.77 -20.67
N LYS A 58 4.61 19.64 -21.79
CA LYS A 58 5.89 18.93 -21.85
C LYS A 58 6.96 19.63 -21.03
N GLU A 59 7.07 20.94 -21.09
CA GLU A 59 8.01 21.72 -20.28
C GLU A 59 7.73 21.55 -18.78
N ALA A 60 6.45 21.61 -18.37
CA ALA A 60 6.05 21.40 -16.99
C ALA A 60 6.36 19.98 -16.49
N LEU A 61 6.25 18.96 -17.35
CA LEU A 61 6.64 17.58 -17.03
C LEU A 61 8.16 17.41 -17.00
N ALA A 62 8.88 18.02 -17.95
CA ALA A 62 10.35 17.99 -18.02
C ALA A 62 10.99 18.68 -16.80
N ALA A 63 10.42 19.79 -16.32
CA ALA A 63 10.84 20.47 -15.10
C ALA A 63 10.67 19.59 -13.83
N ARG A 64 9.87 18.53 -13.93
CA ARG A 64 9.64 17.52 -12.87
C ARG A 64 10.35 16.20 -13.19
N GLU A 65 11.26 16.21 -14.15
CA GLU A 65 12.03 15.05 -14.63
C GLU A 65 11.17 13.89 -15.17
N LEU A 66 9.93 14.18 -15.57
CA LEU A 66 9.01 13.20 -16.14
C LEU A 66 8.99 13.32 -17.66
N LYS A 67 9.43 12.26 -18.33
CA LYS A 67 9.29 12.11 -19.78
C LYS A 67 8.08 11.24 -20.07
N VAL A 68 6.93 11.88 -20.27
CA VAL A 68 5.70 11.21 -20.71
C VAL A 68 5.55 11.46 -22.20
N GLU A 69 5.54 10.38 -22.98
CA GLU A 69 5.21 10.42 -24.41
C GLU A 69 3.73 10.04 -24.58
N GLY A 70 3.00 10.80 -25.40
CA GLY A 70 1.59 10.52 -25.62
C GLY A 70 0.82 11.68 -26.26
N ASN A 71 -0.48 11.48 -26.38
CA ASN A 71 -1.39 12.53 -26.82
C ASN A 71 -1.56 13.61 -25.74
N LYS A 72 -2.17 14.74 -26.10
CA LYS A 72 -2.39 15.86 -25.19
C LYS A 72 -3.10 15.44 -23.89
N ASP A 73 -4.05 14.52 -23.96
CA ASP A 73 -4.76 14.04 -22.78
C ASP A 73 -3.87 13.22 -21.83
N ALA A 74 -2.98 12.36 -22.33
CA ALA A 74 -2.02 11.64 -21.51
C ALA A 74 -1.06 12.58 -20.76
N LEU A 75 -0.60 13.66 -21.43
CA LEU A 75 0.23 14.69 -20.80
C LEU A 75 -0.52 15.44 -19.70
N VAL A 76 -1.79 15.78 -19.94
CA VAL A 76 -2.64 16.44 -18.94
C VAL A 76 -2.87 15.54 -17.74
N ASP A 77 -3.19 14.27 -17.96
CA ASP A 77 -3.50 13.34 -16.88
C ASP A 77 -2.26 13.06 -16.02
N ALA A 78 -1.10 12.84 -16.63
CA ALA A 78 0.16 12.70 -15.90
C ALA A 78 0.51 13.95 -15.08
N LEU A 79 0.38 15.15 -15.67
CA LEU A 79 0.67 16.39 -14.96
C LEU A 79 -0.30 16.63 -13.80
N LEU A 80 -1.59 16.30 -13.99
CA LEU A 80 -2.61 16.41 -12.95
C LEU A 80 -2.30 15.48 -11.78
N GLU A 81 -1.92 14.22 -12.06
CA GLU A 81 -1.54 13.26 -11.04
C GLU A 81 -0.37 13.77 -10.19
N VAL A 82 0.68 14.27 -10.84
CA VAL A 82 1.87 14.78 -10.14
C VAL A 82 1.53 16.03 -9.32
N GLN A 83 0.67 16.92 -9.82
CA GLN A 83 0.20 18.07 -9.05
C GLN A 83 -0.62 17.66 -7.82
N VAL A 84 -1.48 16.65 -7.95
CA VAL A 84 -2.26 16.11 -6.83
C VAL A 84 -1.32 15.51 -5.79
N GLN A 85 -0.34 14.70 -6.21
CA GLN A 85 0.66 14.11 -5.32
C GLN A 85 1.50 15.18 -4.61
N GLU A 86 1.98 16.20 -5.32
CA GLU A 86 2.73 17.30 -4.70
C GLU A 86 1.89 18.11 -3.72
N GLN A 87 0.63 18.38 -4.03
CA GLN A 87 -0.26 19.10 -3.12
C GLN A 87 -0.55 18.28 -1.86
N ALA A 88 -0.78 16.97 -2.01
CA ALA A 88 -0.94 16.05 -0.89
C ALA A 88 0.34 16.02 -0.02
N ALA A 89 1.52 15.89 -0.64
CA ALA A 89 2.80 15.91 0.08
C ALA A 89 3.05 17.24 0.80
N LYS A 90 2.72 18.38 0.17
CA LYS A 90 2.81 19.72 0.80
C LYS A 90 1.85 19.85 1.96
N ALA A 91 0.59 19.44 1.81
CA ALA A 91 -0.41 19.47 2.88
C ALA A 91 0.02 18.58 4.06
N ARG A 92 0.50 17.37 3.77
CA ARG A 92 1.03 16.44 4.79
C ARG A 92 2.24 17.02 5.50
N ARG A 93 3.19 17.59 4.77
CA ARG A 93 4.35 18.28 5.35
C ARG A 93 3.92 19.41 6.28
N GLN A 94 2.96 20.25 5.87
CA GLN A 94 2.44 21.33 6.70
C GLN A 94 1.77 20.80 7.98
N GLN A 95 1.00 19.72 7.88
CA GLN A 95 0.39 19.06 9.04
C GLN A 95 1.48 18.57 10.01
N LEU A 96 2.47 17.84 9.51
CA LEU A 96 3.59 17.34 10.31
C LEU A 96 4.42 18.48 10.90
N THR A 97 4.55 19.63 10.22
CA THR A 97 5.23 20.82 10.75
C THR A 97 4.42 21.58 11.80
N LYS A 98 3.09 21.43 11.83
CA LYS A 98 2.22 22.07 12.84
C LYS A 98 2.01 21.21 14.09
N MET A 99 2.20 19.90 13.99
CA MET A 99 2.07 18.94 15.10
C MET A 99 3.03 19.29 16.27
N PRO A 100 2.69 19.13 17.54
CA PRO A 100 3.65 19.27 18.63
C PRO A 100 4.89 18.38 18.43
N LEU A 101 6.07 18.86 18.84
CA LEU A 101 7.32 18.13 18.60
C LEU A 101 7.33 16.75 19.26
N GLU A 102 6.74 16.64 20.46
CA GLU A 102 6.65 15.37 21.18
C GLU A 102 5.71 14.38 20.47
N GLU A 103 4.53 14.82 20.01
CA GLU A 103 3.63 14.00 19.19
C GLU A 103 4.29 13.53 17.88
N LEU A 104 5.09 14.40 17.25
CA LEU A 104 5.83 14.02 16.04
C LEU A 104 6.86 12.91 16.34
N LYS A 105 7.59 13.01 17.45
CA LYS A 105 8.54 11.96 17.87
C LYS A 105 7.82 10.65 18.19
N GLU A 106 6.70 10.70 18.90
CA GLU A 106 5.88 9.53 19.20
C GLU A 106 5.39 8.85 17.92
N LEU A 107 4.94 9.64 16.94
CA LEU A 107 4.53 9.11 15.63
C LEU A 107 5.69 8.40 14.92
N LEU A 108 6.89 8.97 14.93
CA LEU A 108 8.07 8.31 14.35
C LEU A 108 8.38 7.00 15.07
N LEU A 109 8.38 6.99 16.40
CA LEU A 109 8.64 5.78 17.20
C LEU A 109 7.58 4.70 16.94
N ALA A 110 6.31 5.07 16.83
CA ALA A 110 5.22 4.15 16.51
C ALA A 110 5.38 3.51 15.11
N ASN A 111 6.10 4.17 14.20
CA ASN A 111 6.45 3.65 12.88
C ASN A 111 7.85 3.01 12.83
N GLY A 112 8.51 2.81 13.98
CA GLY A 112 9.84 2.20 14.05
C GLY A 112 10.98 3.10 13.57
N LEU A 113 10.76 4.41 13.45
CA LEU A 113 11.75 5.40 13.02
C LEU A 113 12.47 6.01 14.22
N ASP A 114 13.76 6.30 14.05
CA ASP A 114 14.56 6.99 15.07
C ASP A 114 14.15 8.46 15.22
N ALA A 115 13.58 8.76 16.38
CA ALA A 115 13.11 10.08 16.81
C ALA A 115 14.07 10.80 17.78
N GLY A 116 15.37 10.47 17.76
CA GLY A 116 16.41 11.03 18.65
C GLY A 116 16.59 12.56 18.58
N LYS A 117 17.83 13.04 18.74
CA LYS A 117 18.13 14.50 18.82
C LYS A 117 18.07 15.23 17.46
N LYS A 118 17.24 14.75 16.53
CA LYS A 118 17.08 15.33 15.19
C LYS A 118 16.27 16.62 15.26
N LYS A 119 16.54 17.54 14.33
CA LYS A 119 15.74 18.76 14.23
C LYS A 119 14.36 18.40 13.69
N ARG A 120 13.38 19.27 13.95
CA ARG A 120 12.01 19.08 13.49
C ARG A 120 11.93 18.80 11.99
N GLU A 121 12.68 19.54 11.18
CA GLU A 121 12.68 19.37 9.72
C GLU A 121 13.16 17.98 9.30
N ASP A 122 14.17 17.43 9.98
CA ASP A 122 14.69 16.09 9.73
C ASP A 122 13.66 15.02 10.11
N LEU A 123 12.94 15.20 11.22
CA LEU A 123 11.86 14.28 11.64
C LEU A 123 10.72 14.26 10.61
N VAL A 124 10.31 15.44 10.12
CA VAL A 124 9.28 15.56 9.08
C VAL A 124 9.74 14.90 7.78
N ALA A 125 10.99 15.13 7.37
CA ALA A 125 11.55 14.51 6.17
C ALA A 125 11.59 12.98 6.28
N ALA A 126 12.05 12.44 7.42
CA ALA A 126 12.10 11.01 7.68
C ALA A 126 10.69 10.36 7.63
N MET A 127 9.68 11.01 8.18
CA MET A 127 8.31 10.51 8.13
C MET A 127 7.75 10.48 6.71
N LEU A 128 7.97 11.54 5.92
CA LEU A 128 7.52 11.60 4.53
C LEU A 128 8.22 10.56 3.65
N GLU A 129 9.51 10.31 3.88
CA GLU A 129 10.24 9.25 3.18
C GLU A 129 9.67 7.87 3.54
N HIS A 130 9.38 7.62 4.81
CA HIS A 130 8.75 6.38 5.26
C HIS A 130 7.35 6.19 4.64
N GLU A 131 6.50 7.23 4.64
CA GLU A 131 5.18 7.19 3.99
C GLU A 131 5.30 6.91 2.50
N SER A 132 6.24 7.55 1.80
CA SER A 132 6.48 7.29 0.37
C SER A 132 6.94 5.86 0.12
N ARG A 133 7.85 5.34 0.96
CA ARG A 133 8.39 3.98 0.86
C ARG A 133 7.30 2.93 1.11
N THR A 134 6.49 3.11 2.16
CA THR A 134 5.40 2.20 2.51
C THR A 134 4.30 2.22 1.46
N ALA A 135 3.94 3.39 0.93
CA ALA A 135 2.97 3.51 -0.17
C ALA A 135 3.44 2.76 -1.42
N LYS A 136 4.70 2.95 -1.86
CA LYS A 136 5.27 2.20 -3.00
C LYS A 136 5.29 0.69 -2.75
N GLN A 137 5.63 0.26 -1.54
CA GLN A 137 5.65 -1.16 -1.20
C GLN A 137 4.24 -1.76 -1.20
N GLN A 138 3.26 -1.01 -0.71
CA GLN A 138 1.85 -1.42 -0.74
C GLN A 138 1.33 -1.51 -2.17
N GLU A 139 1.65 -0.54 -3.03
CA GLU A 139 1.28 -0.58 -4.45
C GLU A 139 1.86 -1.83 -5.14
N LYS A 140 3.14 -2.14 -4.92
CA LYS A 140 3.77 -3.35 -5.45
C LYS A 140 3.08 -4.62 -4.94
N ARG A 141 2.71 -4.67 -3.65
CA ARG A 141 1.97 -5.79 -3.06
C ARG A 141 0.60 -5.95 -3.70
N GLU A 142 -0.16 -4.87 -3.84
CA GLU A 142 -1.49 -4.90 -4.46
C GLU A 142 -1.42 -5.26 -5.94
N ALA A 143 -0.43 -4.77 -6.68
CA ALA A 143 -0.20 -5.17 -8.06
C ALA A 143 0.11 -6.68 -8.16
N ALA A 144 0.98 -7.20 -7.30
CA ALA A 144 1.29 -8.62 -7.25
C ALA A 144 0.07 -9.48 -6.85
N LYS A 145 -0.81 -9.00 -5.96
CA LYS A 145 -2.08 -9.67 -5.64
C LYS A 145 -3.05 -9.69 -6.82
N ARG A 146 -3.14 -8.60 -7.57
CA ARG A 146 -3.96 -8.54 -8.80
C ARG A 146 -3.44 -9.51 -9.85
N GLU A 147 -2.12 -9.57 -10.04
CA GLU A 147 -1.47 -10.53 -10.94
C GLU A 147 -1.73 -11.97 -10.48
N ALA A 148 -1.56 -12.25 -9.19
CA ALA A 148 -1.86 -13.57 -8.62
C ALA A 148 -3.32 -13.98 -8.82
N LEU A 149 -4.27 -13.06 -8.61
CA LEU A 149 -5.69 -13.29 -8.86
C LEU A 149 -5.96 -13.58 -10.34
N ALA A 150 -5.41 -12.77 -11.24
CA ALA A 150 -5.57 -12.95 -12.68
C ALA A 150 -5.03 -14.31 -13.14
N ALA A 151 -3.82 -14.67 -12.69
CA ALA A 151 -3.22 -15.97 -12.96
C ALA A 151 -4.07 -17.11 -12.40
N LYS A 152 -4.62 -16.97 -11.19
CA LYS A 152 -5.50 -17.98 -10.59
C LYS A 152 -6.80 -18.15 -11.37
N MET A 153 -7.42 -17.05 -11.78
CA MET A 153 -8.63 -17.08 -12.60
C MET A 153 -8.36 -17.73 -13.97
N GLN A 154 -7.20 -17.48 -14.58
CA GLN A 154 -6.80 -18.14 -15.82
C GLN A 154 -6.56 -19.64 -15.62
N GLU A 155 -5.85 -20.04 -14.55
CA GLU A 155 -5.61 -21.45 -14.20
C GLU A 155 -6.93 -22.21 -14.04
N LEU A 156 -7.86 -21.65 -13.26
CA LEU A 156 -9.19 -22.24 -13.04
C LEU A 156 -10.05 -22.21 -14.30
N GLY A 157 -9.95 -21.15 -15.11
CA GLY A 157 -10.60 -21.03 -16.40
C GLY A 157 -10.14 -22.08 -17.42
N GLY A 158 -8.91 -22.58 -17.30
CA GLY A 158 -8.38 -23.68 -18.09
C GLY A 158 -8.90 -25.07 -17.69
N LYS A 159 -9.41 -25.24 -16.46
CA LYS A 159 -9.91 -26.53 -15.95
C LYS A 159 -11.28 -26.91 -16.51
N GLY A 160 -11.58 -28.21 -16.48
CA GLY A 160 -12.87 -28.75 -16.89
C GLY A 160 -13.98 -28.46 -15.85
N SER A 161 -15.26 -28.50 -16.28
CA SER A 161 -16.39 -28.28 -15.36
C SER A 161 -16.47 -29.35 -14.26
N ALA A 162 -16.13 -30.61 -14.56
CA ALA A 162 -16.06 -31.68 -13.56
C ALA A 162 -14.96 -31.39 -12.51
N GLU A 163 -13.74 -31.09 -12.95
CA GLU A 163 -12.60 -30.75 -12.08
C GLU A 163 -12.90 -29.55 -11.17
N LEU A 164 -13.57 -28.51 -11.69
CA LEU A 164 -13.96 -27.35 -10.89
C LEU A 164 -14.97 -27.69 -9.81
N LYS A 165 -15.91 -28.61 -10.08
CA LYS A 165 -16.85 -29.10 -9.06
C LYS A 165 -16.15 -29.90 -7.98
N ASP A 166 -15.19 -30.74 -8.38
CA ASP A 166 -14.39 -31.53 -7.44
C ASP A 166 -13.53 -30.63 -6.55
N LEU A 167 -12.91 -29.58 -7.12
CA LEU A 167 -12.17 -28.57 -6.36
C LEU A 167 -13.08 -27.79 -5.40
N CYS A 168 -14.29 -27.41 -5.82
CA CYS A 168 -15.27 -26.80 -4.92
C CYS A 168 -15.61 -27.75 -3.77
N ALA A 169 -15.92 -29.00 -4.06
CA ALA A 169 -16.27 -29.99 -3.04
C ALA A 169 -15.11 -30.25 -2.06
N ALA A 170 -13.87 -30.32 -2.55
CA ALA A 170 -12.67 -30.48 -1.73
C ALA A 170 -12.42 -29.30 -0.79
N LYS A 171 -12.89 -28.09 -1.16
CA LYS A 171 -12.85 -26.89 -0.33
C LYS A 171 -14.15 -26.64 0.45
N GLU A 172 -15.04 -27.62 0.50
CA GLU A 172 -16.36 -27.54 1.16
C GLU A 172 -17.24 -26.39 0.63
N LEU A 173 -17.02 -25.98 -0.62
CA LEU A 173 -17.80 -24.96 -1.32
C LEU A 173 -18.94 -25.60 -2.11
N THR A 174 -19.97 -24.80 -2.39
CA THR A 174 -21.05 -25.23 -3.29
C THR A 174 -20.50 -25.56 -4.68
N SER A 175 -20.86 -26.73 -5.22
CA SER A 175 -20.41 -27.23 -6.53
C SER A 175 -21.46 -27.07 -7.64
N THR A 176 -22.57 -26.39 -7.37
CA THR A 176 -23.63 -26.11 -8.32
C THR A 176 -23.34 -24.84 -9.13
N GLY A 177 -23.84 -24.73 -10.36
CA GLY A 177 -23.72 -23.51 -11.18
C GLY A 177 -22.91 -23.69 -12.48
N ASN A 178 -22.79 -22.61 -13.24
CA ASN A 178 -21.99 -22.57 -14.46
C ASN A 178 -20.49 -22.47 -14.16
N LYS A 179 -19.65 -22.60 -15.20
CA LYS A 179 -18.19 -22.60 -15.07
C LYS A 179 -17.68 -21.33 -14.37
N ASP A 180 -18.15 -20.15 -14.78
CA ASP A 180 -17.69 -18.87 -14.24
C ASP A 180 -18.04 -18.71 -12.76
N ALA A 181 -19.22 -19.16 -12.34
CA ALA A 181 -19.61 -19.15 -10.94
C ALA A 181 -18.74 -20.08 -10.08
N LEU A 182 -18.28 -21.22 -10.62
CA LEU A 182 -17.35 -22.11 -9.92
C LEU A 182 -15.95 -21.48 -9.82
N VAL A 183 -15.44 -20.90 -10.91
CA VAL A 183 -14.16 -20.17 -10.95
C VAL A 183 -14.17 -19.02 -9.94
N GLY A 184 -15.22 -18.20 -9.93
CA GLY A 184 -15.34 -17.06 -9.01
C GLY A 184 -15.34 -17.47 -7.54
N ARG A 185 -16.07 -18.54 -7.17
CA ARG A 185 -16.05 -19.08 -5.80
C ARG A 185 -14.68 -19.59 -5.39
N LEU A 186 -14.01 -20.34 -6.26
CA LEU A 186 -12.68 -20.86 -5.98
C LEU A 186 -11.64 -19.74 -5.87
N ALA A 187 -11.75 -18.69 -6.68
CA ALA A 187 -10.88 -17.52 -6.61
C ALA A 187 -11.08 -16.73 -5.30
N GLU A 188 -12.34 -16.54 -4.88
CA GLU A 188 -12.64 -15.86 -3.60
C GLU A 188 -12.20 -16.71 -2.40
N CYS A 189 -12.37 -18.02 -2.46
CA CYS A 189 -11.83 -18.92 -1.44
C CYS A 189 -10.30 -18.86 -1.37
N ALA A 190 -9.59 -18.84 -2.51
CA ALA A 190 -8.15 -18.64 -2.55
C ALA A 190 -7.71 -17.28 -1.96
N ARG A 191 -8.55 -16.25 -2.07
CA ARG A 191 -8.34 -14.96 -1.42
C ARG A 191 -8.48 -15.06 0.11
N GLN A 192 -9.53 -15.73 0.58
CA GLN A 192 -9.81 -15.88 2.02
C GLN A 192 -8.81 -16.79 2.73
N ASP A 193 -8.33 -17.83 2.06
CA ASP A 193 -7.34 -18.78 2.60
C ASP A 193 -5.90 -18.20 2.62
N GLY A 194 -5.71 -16.97 2.12
CA GLY A 194 -4.40 -16.34 1.97
C GLY A 194 -3.52 -16.98 0.88
N GLU A 195 -4.07 -17.84 0.02
CA GLU A 195 -3.35 -18.45 -1.10
C GLU A 195 -2.84 -17.37 -2.06
N LEU A 196 -3.67 -16.36 -2.36
CA LEU A 196 -3.28 -15.23 -3.20
C LEU A 196 -2.14 -14.41 -2.60
N ASP A 197 -2.13 -14.21 -1.28
CA ASP A 197 -1.05 -13.50 -0.59
C ASP A 197 0.27 -14.27 -0.69
N ARG A 198 0.24 -15.60 -0.55
CA ARG A 198 1.43 -16.46 -0.72
C ARG A 198 1.96 -16.42 -2.16
N VAL A 199 1.07 -16.45 -3.15
CA VAL A 199 1.46 -16.34 -4.56
C VAL A 199 2.03 -14.94 -4.84
N ALA A 200 1.39 -13.87 -4.36
CA ALA A 200 1.88 -12.51 -4.49
C ALA A 200 3.26 -12.33 -3.85
N ALA A 201 3.50 -12.89 -2.66
CA ALA A 201 4.80 -12.87 -2.01
C ALA A 201 5.89 -13.55 -2.86
N LYS A 202 5.58 -14.71 -3.47
CA LYS A 202 6.50 -15.40 -4.39
C LYS A 202 6.78 -14.59 -5.64
N LEU A 203 5.76 -13.94 -6.23
CA LEU A 203 5.94 -13.06 -7.39
C LEU A 203 6.83 -11.88 -7.06
N MET A 204 6.62 -11.23 -5.91
CA MET A 204 7.47 -10.14 -5.44
C MET A 204 8.91 -10.58 -5.20
N ARG A 205 9.12 -11.72 -4.53
CA ARG A 205 10.44 -12.29 -4.31
C ARG A 205 11.15 -12.57 -5.64
N ALA A 206 10.46 -13.20 -6.59
CA ALA A 206 11.02 -13.50 -7.90
C ALA A 206 11.34 -12.23 -8.70
N ALA A 207 10.48 -11.20 -8.63
CA ALA A 207 10.73 -9.91 -9.26
C ALA A 207 11.96 -9.22 -8.67
N ARG A 208 12.10 -9.22 -7.34
CA ARG A 208 13.28 -8.67 -6.64
C ARG A 208 14.56 -9.43 -7.00
N GLY A 209 14.51 -10.76 -7.05
CA GLY A 209 15.65 -11.58 -7.49
C GLY A 209 16.08 -11.25 -8.92
N ARG A 210 15.12 -11.09 -9.85
CA ARG A 210 15.43 -10.67 -11.23
C ARG A 210 16.04 -9.26 -11.30
N GLU A 211 15.53 -8.32 -10.51
CA GLU A 211 16.07 -6.97 -10.41
C GLU A 211 17.53 -7.01 -9.94
N LEU A 212 17.80 -7.69 -8.82
CA LEU A 212 19.15 -7.83 -8.27
C LEU A 212 20.09 -8.54 -9.25
N HIS A 213 19.63 -9.60 -9.94
CA HIS A 213 20.42 -10.26 -10.98
C HIS A 213 20.72 -9.36 -12.19
N ALA A 214 19.84 -8.42 -12.51
CA ALA A 214 20.03 -7.47 -13.62
C ALA A 214 20.89 -6.26 -13.24
N MET A 215 21.03 -5.95 -11.95
CA MET A 215 21.85 -4.83 -11.46
C MET A 215 23.33 -5.03 -11.80
N ASP A 216 24.05 -3.92 -11.94
CA ASP A 216 25.50 -3.97 -12.15
C ASP A 216 26.22 -4.48 -10.89
N LYS A 217 27.45 -4.98 -11.08
CA LYS A 217 28.21 -5.58 -9.98
C LYS A 217 28.57 -4.57 -8.90
N ALA A 218 28.89 -3.33 -9.26
CA ALA A 218 29.30 -2.32 -8.29
C ALA A 218 28.15 -2.01 -7.33
N ARG A 219 26.94 -1.82 -7.88
CA ARG A 219 25.74 -1.56 -7.08
C ARG A 219 25.35 -2.74 -6.18
N LEU A 220 25.56 -3.98 -6.62
CA LEU A 220 25.35 -5.16 -5.78
C LEU A 220 26.34 -5.21 -4.61
N VAL A 221 27.60 -4.82 -4.82
CA VAL A 221 28.60 -4.74 -3.74
C VAL A 221 28.19 -3.69 -2.71
N GLU A 222 27.75 -2.51 -3.15
CA GLU A 222 27.25 -1.47 -2.24
C GLU A 222 26.07 -1.95 -1.38
N LEU A 223 25.14 -2.73 -1.97
CA LEU A 223 24.04 -3.34 -1.21
C LEU A 223 24.53 -4.37 -0.20
N CYS A 224 25.51 -5.20 -0.58
CA CYS A 224 26.12 -6.14 0.34
C CYS A 224 26.79 -5.42 1.51
N GLU A 225 27.59 -4.39 1.26
CA GLU A 225 28.26 -3.60 2.30
C GLU A 225 27.24 -2.93 3.24
N ALA A 226 26.18 -2.34 2.69
CA ALA A 226 25.12 -1.72 3.49
C ALA A 226 24.38 -2.72 4.39
N ALA A 227 24.23 -3.97 3.94
CA ALA A 227 23.62 -5.05 4.68
C ALA A 227 24.61 -5.84 5.56
N ALA A 228 25.89 -5.42 5.62
CA ALA A 228 26.97 -6.16 6.26
C ALA A 228 27.12 -7.62 5.76
N ILE A 229 26.80 -7.85 4.49
CA ILE A 229 26.96 -9.11 3.78
C ILE A 229 28.32 -9.11 3.08
N ASP A 230 29.10 -10.18 3.23
CA ASP A 230 30.37 -10.35 2.53
C ASP A 230 30.16 -10.50 0.99
N PRO A 231 30.69 -9.58 0.16
CA PRO A 231 30.56 -9.63 -1.29
C PRO A 231 31.32 -10.84 -1.90
N CYS A 232 30.69 -11.54 -2.84
CA CYS A 232 31.26 -12.75 -3.44
C CYS A 232 30.86 -12.90 -4.91
N VAL A 233 30.51 -14.11 -5.36
CA VAL A 233 29.95 -14.33 -6.71
C VAL A 233 28.51 -13.83 -6.75
N ARG A 234 28.10 -13.31 -7.91
CA ARG A 234 26.83 -12.58 -8.10
C ARG A 234 25.64 -13.36 -7.54
N GLU A 235 25.55 -14.65 -7.84
CA GLU A 235 24.45 -15.53 -7.46
C GLU A 235 24.32 -15.61 -5.93
N VAL A 236 25.45 -15.74 -5.23
CA VAL A 236 25.48 -15.83 -3.76
C VAL A 236 25.20 -14.46 -3.13
N MET A 237 25.65 -13.36 -3.74
CA MET A 237 25.31 -12.01 -3.29
C MET A 237 23.80 -11.79 -3.34
N VAL A 238 23.15 -12.14 -4.45
CA VAL A 238 21.70 -11.99 -4.64
C VAL A 238 20.93 -12.82 -3.60
N GLU A 239 21.25 -14.10 -3.43
CA GLU A 239 20.56 -14.97 -2.46
C GLU A 239 20.73 -14.50 -1.02
N ARG A 240 21.92 -14.02 -0.64
CA ARG A 240 22.18 -13.48 0.70
C ARG A 240 21.41 -12.18 0.95
N ILE A 241 21.39 -11.27 -0.03
CA ILE A 241 20.59 -10.03 0.05
C ILE A 241 19.11 -10.39 0.22
N MET A 242 18.57 -11.31 -0.59
CA MET A 242 17.17 -11.70 -0.52
C MET A 242 16.81 -12.34 0.83
N THR A 243 17.71 -13.13 1.41
CA THR A 243 17.50 -13.76 2.73
C THR A 243 17.50 -12.71 3.84
N GLN A 244 18.41 -11.73 3.77
CA GLN A 244 18.45 -10.62 4.73
C GLN A 244 17.19 -9.74 4.63
N GLU A 245 16.78 -9.38 3.42
CA GLU A 245 15.56 -8.59 3.18
C GLU A 245 14.30 -9.28 3.74
N GLU A 246 14.26 -10.61 3.75
CA GLU A 246 13.16 -11.37 4.37
C GLU A 246 13.23 -11.42 5.89
N ALA A 247 14.43 -11.53 6.47
CA ALA A 247 14.61 -11.44 7.91
C ALA A 247 14.18 -10.07 8.44
N ASP A 248 14.57 -8.99 7.75
CA ASP A 248 14.23 -7.62 8.11
C ASP A 248 12.72 -7.33 7.92
N ALA A 249 12.05 -8.01 6.99
CA ALA A 249 10.60 -7.93 6.83
C ALA A 249 9.81 -8.58 7.98
N VAL A 250 10.49 -9.36 8.83
CA VAL A 250 9.93 -10.09 9.98
C VAL A 250 10.34 -9.44 11.32
N GLU A 251 11.19 -8.41 11.35
CA GLU A 251 11.73 -7.91 12.63
C GLU A 251 10.70 -7.21 13.54
N GLU A 252 10.53 -7.87 14.70
CA GLU A 252 9.98 -7.43 15.98
C GLU A 252 10.45 -6.03 16.43
N PRO A 253 9.64 -5.33 17.26
CA PRO A 253 9.94 -3.98 17.74
C PRO A 253 11.33 -3.89 18.38
N ALA A 254 12.06 -2.83 18.02
CA ALA A 254 13.46 -2.50 18.36
C ALA A 254 13.79 -2.34 19.86
N ALA A 255 13.00 -2.91 20.77
CA ALA A 255 13.17 -2.80 22.21
C ALA A 255 14.28 -3.71 22.79
N LYS A 256 14.93 -4.57 22.00
CA LYS A 256 15.96 -5.50 22.51
C LYS A 256 17.39 -5.26 22.03
N ARG A 257 17.67 -4.27 21.18
CA ARG A 257 19.06 -3.88 20.86
C ARG A 257 19.56 -2.82 21.87
N ALA A 258 19.57 -3.18 23.16
CA ALA A 258 20.25 -2.43 24.19
C ALA A 258 21.31 -3.32 24.85
N LYS A 259 22.56 -3.10 24.43
CA LYS A 259 23.84 -3.38 25.11
C LYS A 259 24.07 -4.79 25.68
N HIS A 260 25.05 -5.46 25.09
CA HIS A 260 26.15 -6.03 25.87
C HIS A 260 27.48 -5.72 25.18
#